data_AF-A0A1G3ZRH9-F1
#
_entry.id   AF-A0A1G3ZRH9-F1
#
_cell.length_a   1.000
_cell.length_b   1.000
_cell.length_c   1.000
_cell.angle_alpha   90.00
_cell.angle_beta   90.00
_cell.angle_gamma   90.00
#
_symmetry.space_group_name_H-M   'P 1'
#
loop_
_entity.id
_entity.type
_entity.pdbx_description
1 polymer ?
#
loop_
_entity_poly.entity_id
_entity_poly.type
_entity_poly.pdbx_seq_one_letter_code
_entity_poly.pdbx_strand_id
1 'polypeptide(L)'
;MSAEAFERAVVAFLCEVSRNPVVVEAAVQASRVLKRKDRPALVAELVPIQRELDSVTKQLRNCVKAVAMGGVEVLGDVLTEEASELRAERQRLLVARESKQQEIAACDATVLNERRIKQSMEQFGALLPRMSPGEQKELVQLFIERVEVRPAAGQDAGRRLLELRLRLHLPRLVEGMEAKVLVAAQRPRFGALPEQRSLNLAARVDFTDAARGEVAIVAPFEQVVRLESRVRQVPAPVPAAEHPIKRALQWQEMLTRGVVVNRAALAKRAGVTPAAVTHTLKLVQLIPEIRDYLASLKTANAVWHFSARRLKKLVDRPPTQQRAMFAVMRQRYAARIGIG
;
A
#
# COMPACT_ATOMS: atom_id res chain seq x y z
N MET A 1 16.48 14.89 -4.30
CA MET A 1 15.52 13.91 -3.75
C MET A 1 14.68 13.44 -4.92
N SER A 2 14.52 12.14 -5.17
CA SER A 2 13.59 11.67 -6.20
C SER A 2 12.16 11.79 -5.66
N ALA A 3 11.19 12.13 -6.52
CA ALA A 3 9.77 12.17 -6.16
C ALA A 3 9.29 10.84 -5.56
N GLU A 4 9.82 9.74 -6.08
CA GLU A 4 9.52 8.38 -5.63
C GLU A 4 9.96 8.10 -4.18
N ALA A 5 11.12 8.60 -3.74
CA ALA A 5 11.58 8.44 -2.36
C ALA A 5 10.68 9.20 -1.37
N PHE A 6 10.15 10.34 -1.80
CA PHE A 6 9.22 11.13 -1.02
C PHE A 6 7.85 10.46 -0.91
N GLU A 7 7.29 10.00 -2.03
CA GLU A 7 6.00 9.28 -2.04
C GLU A 7 6.04 8.06 -1.11
N ARG A 8 7.12 7.28 -1.17
CA ARG A 8 7.31 6.12 -0.27
C ARG A 8 7.45 6.52 1.20
N ALA A 9 8.17 7.61 1.50
CA ALA A 9 8.28 8.13 2.85
C ALA A 9 6.91 8.58 3.40
N VAL A 10 6.09 9.23 2.58
CA VAL A 10 4.70 9.61 2.94
C VAL A 10 3.84 8.38 3.18
N VAL A 11 3.87 7.39 2.29
CA VAL A 11 3.13 6.13 2.45
C VAL A 11 3.53 5.41 3.74
N ALA A 12 4.82 5.32 4.03
CA ALA A 12 5.31 4.69 5.25
C ALA A 12 4.94 5.49 6.50
N PHE A 13 5.06 6.82 6.46
CA PHE A 13 4.62 7.68 7.54
C PHE A 13 3.13 7.47 7.84
N LEU A 14 2.28 7.44 6.80
CA LEU A 14 0.85 7.16 6.95
C LEU A 14 0.57 5.77 7.54
N CYS A 15 1.34 4.75 7.14
CA CYS A 15 1.24 3.41 7.71
C CYS A 15 1.59 3.40 9.21
N GLU A 16 2.71 4.01 9.59
CA GLU A 16 3.16 4.03 10.98
C GLU A 16 2.22 4.88 11.86
N VAL A 17 1.76 6.02 11.36
CA VAL A 17 0.73 6.83 11.99
C VAL A 17 -0.55 6.04 12.25
N SER A 18 -1.00 5.25 11.27
CA SER A 18 -2.22 4.46 11.40
C SER A 18 -2.12 3.34 12.43
N ARG A 19 -0.91 2.92 12.79
CA ARG A 19 -0.62 1.88 13.78
C ARG A 19 -0.27 2.46 15.15
N ASN A 20 0.05 3.75 15.24
CA ASN A 20 0.48 4.38 16.48
C ASN A 20 -0.74 4.72 17.37
N PRO A 21 -0.83 4.15 18.58
CA PRO A 21 -1.99 4.34 19.46
C PRO A 21 -2.22 5.79 19.87
N VAL A 22 -1.15 6.59 20.01
CA VAL A 22 -1.23 8.01 20.39
C VAL A 22 -1.90 8.82 19.28
N VAL A 23 -1.56 8.55 18.03
CA VAL A 23 -2.14 9.26 16.89
C VAL A 23 -3.59 8.85 16.66
N VAL A 24 -3.87 7.56 16.82
CA VAL A 24 -5.25 7.04 16.75
C VAL A 24 -6.11 7.64 17.86
N GLU A 25 -5.59 7.78 19.08
CA GLU A 25 -6.29 8.45 20.18
C GLU A 25 -6.48 9.94 19.91
N ALA A 26 -5.46 10.64 19.39
CA ALA A 26 -5.59 12.04 18.99
C ALA A 26 -6.66 12.23 17.89
N ALA A 27 -6.76 11.30 16.93
CA ALA A 27 -7.80 11.28 15.91
C ALA A 27 -9.21 11.08 16.52
N VAL A 28 -9.34 10.19 17.50
CA VAL A 28 -10.57 9.98 18.26
C VAL A 28 -10.98 11.24 19.03
N GLN A 29 -10.03 11.91 19.70
CA GLN A 29 -10.31 13.13 20.46
C GLN A 29 -10.66 14.30 19.55
N ALA A 30 -9.97 14.47 18.43
CA ALA A 30 -10.29 15.49 17.43
C ALA A 30 -11.74 15.32 16.91
N SER A 31 -12.15 14.09 16.62
CA SER A 31 -13.54 13.78 16.24
C SER A 31 -14.56 14.14 17.34
N ARG A 32 -14.26 13.83 18.61
CA ARG A 32 -15.13 14.16 19.74
C ARG A 32 -15.29 15.67 19.94
N VAL A 33 -14.21 16.44 19.82
CA VAL A 33 -14.22 17.90 19.94
C VAL A 33 -15.04 18.54 18.84
N LEU A 34 -14.89 18.07 17.60
CA LEU A 34 -15.67 18.56 16.46
C LEU A 34 -17.17 18.29 16.63
N LYS A 35 -17.56 17.08 17.06
CA LYS A 35 -18.96 16.77 17.39
C LYS A 35 -19.53 17.73 18.43
N ARG A 36 -18.76 18.03 19.48
CA ARG A 36 -19.18 18.95 20.55
C ARG A 36 -19.38 20.37 20.04
N LYS A 37 -18.68 20.80 18.99
CA LYS A 37 -18.75 22.15 18.43
C LYS A 37 -19.82 22.30 17.34
N ASP A 38 -19.88 21.36 16.40
CA ASP A 38 -20.68 21.53 15.18
C ASP A 38 -22.15 21.12 15.39
N ARG A 39 -22.40 20.07 16.19
CA ARG A 39 -23.76 19.62 16.50
C ARG A 39 -24.61 20.71 17.15
N PRO A 40 -24.18 21.44 18.20
CA PRO A 40 -25.01 22.49 18.78
C PRO A 40 -25.25 23.65 17.81
N ALA A 41 -24.31 23.96 16.91
CA ALA A 41 -24.51 24.98 15.88
C ALA A 41 -25.62 24.59 14.89
N LEU A 42 -25.57 23.36 14.36
CA LEU A 42 -26.62 22.84 13.45
C LEU A 42 -27.98 22.74 14.14
N VAL A 43 -28.00 22.34 15.41
CA VAL A 43 -29.23 22.34 16.22
C VAL A 43 -29.76 23.75 16.43
N ALA A 44 -28.89 24.74 16.67
CA ALA A 44 -29.28 26.14 16.81
C ALA A 44 -29.85 26.72 15.51
N GLU A 45 -29.33 26.31 14.33
CA GLU A 45 -29.86 26.69 13.01
C GLU A 45 -31.21 26.04 12.69
N LEU A 46 -31.51 24.87 13.26
CA LEU A 46 -32.81 24.20 13.09
C LEU A 46 -33.94 24.91 13.86
N VAL A 47 -33.62 25.54 14.99
CA VAL A 47 -34.60 26.24 15.84
C VAL A 47 -35.37 27.35 15.11
N PRO A 48 -34.74 28.31 14.39
CA PRO A 48 -35.48 29.34 13.67
C PRO A 48 -36.36 28.75 12.55
N ILE A 49 -35.88 27.76 11.80
CA ILE A 49 -36.66 27.08 10.74
C ILE A 49 -37.91 26.44 11.33
N GLN A 50 -37.80 25.80 12.49
CA GLN A 50 -38.96 25.21 13.16
C GLN A 50 -39.95 26.29 13.64
N ARG A 51 -39.46 27.42 14.17
CA ARG A 51 -40.32 28.55 14.58
C ARG A 51 -41.07 29.15 13.39
N GLU A 52 -40.41 29.29 12.24
CA GLU A 52 -41.04 29.79 11.02
C GLU A 52 -42.09 28.81 10.49
N LEU A 53 -41.80 27.50 10.50
CA LEU A 53 -42.79 26.47 10.15
C LEU A 53 -44.04 26.52 11.04
N ASP A 54 -43.86 26.70 12.35
CA ASP A 54 -44.97 26.80 13.30
C ASP A 54 -45.80 28.06 13.03
N SER A 55 -45.16 29.18 12.68
CA SER A 55 -45.81 30.44 12.30
C SER A 55 -46.64 30.30 11.03
N VAL A 56 -46.04 29.79 9.95
CA VAL A 56 -46.73 29.57 8.65
C VAL A 56 -47.88 28.57 8.81
N THR A 57 -47.69 27.51 9.60
CA THR A 57 -48.75 26.54 9.89
C THR A 57 -49.93 27.19 10.64
N LYS A 58 -49.65 28.12 11.56
CA LYS A 58 -50.68 28.89 12.27
C LYS A 58 -51.42 29.83 11.32
N GLN A 59 -50.72 30.54 10.43
CA GLN A 59 -51.33 31.42 9.43
C GLN A 59 -52.25 30.64 8.47
N LEU A 60 -51.81 29.49 7.96
CA LEU A 60 -52.65 28.61 7.14
C LEU A 60 -53.92 28.16 7.86
N ARG A 61 -53.83 27.80 9.16
CA ARG A 61 -55.02 27.47 9.96
C ARG A 61 -55.96 28.66 10.11
N ASN A 62 -55.45 29.88 10.20
CA ASN A 62 -56.28 31.09 10.27
C ASN A 62 -57.01 31.35 8.94
N CYS A 63 -56.36 31.15 7.80
CA CYS A 63 -57.01 31.23 6.48
C CYS A 63 -58.17 30.22 6.37
N VAL A 64 -57.96 28.97 6.80
CA VAL A 64 -59.01 27.94 6.81
C VAL A 64 -60.19 28.33 7.70
N LYS A 65 -59.92 28.92 8.87
CA LYS A 65 -60.99 29.42 9.76
C LYS A 65 -61.77 30.59 9.13
N ALA A 66 -61.08 31.53 8.48
CA ALA A 66 -61.72 32.65 7.80
C ALA A 66 -62.66 32.18 6.67
N VAL A 67 -62.23 31.17 5.91
CA VAL A 67 -63.05 30.51 4.87
C VAL A 67 -64.28 29.86 5.49
N ALA A 68 -64.12 29.11 6.59
CA ALA A 68 -65.24 28.44 7.28
C ALA A 68 -66.27 29.41 7.89
N MET A 69 -65.86 30.64 8.23
CA MET A 69 -66.72 31.68 8.77
C MET A 69 -67.40 32.55 7.68
N GLY A 70 -67.28 32.19 6.40
CA GLY A 70 -67.93 32.90 5.30
C GLY A 70 -67.13 34.07 4.71
N GLY A 71 -65.84 34.21 5.04
CA GLY A 71 -64.97 35.27 4.49
C GLY A 71 -64.67 35.16 2.99
N VAL A 72 -65.18 34.11 2.33
CA VAL A 72 -64.95 33.83 0.90
C VAL A 72 -65.66 34.84 -0.01
N GLU A 73 -66.81 35.38 0.40
CA GLU A 73 -67.59 36.30 -0.43
C GLU A 73 -66.95 37.69 -0.59
N VAL A 74 -66.03 38.09 0.32
CA VAL A 74 -65.40 39.43 0.33
C VAL A 74 -63.91 39.39 -0.02
N LEU A 75 -63.21 38.29 0.30
CA LEU A 75 -61.75 38.20 0.18
C LEU A 75 -61.28 36.92 -0.53
N GLY A 76 -62.15 36.22 -1.28
CA GLY A 76 -61.87 34.89 -1.86
C GLY A 76 -60.58 34.79 -2.65
N ASP A 77 -60.33 35.70 -3.59
CA ASP A 77 -59.13 35.68 -4.44
C ASP A 77 -57.86 36.00 -3.63
N VAL A 78 -57.92 37.01 -2.76
CA VAL A 78 -56.81 37.42 -1.89
C VAL A 78 -56.44 36.32 -0.89
N LEU A 79 -57.43 35.66 -0.29
CA LEU A 79 -57.22 34.52 0.62
C LEU A 79 -56.65 33.31 -0.12
N THR A 80 -56.99 33.13 -1.40
CA THR A 80 -56.49 32.04 -2.23
C THR A 80 -55.03 32.26 -2.60
N GLU A 81 -54.68 33.50 -2.98
CA GLU A 81 -53.30 33.91 -3.28
C GLU A 81 -52.42 33.78 -2.03
N GLU A 82 -52.81 34.38 -0.90
CA GLU A 82 -52.09 34.29 0.38
C GLU A 82 -51.91 32.83 0.85
N ALA A 83 -52.96 32.00 0.75
CA ALA A 83 -52.86 30.59 1.10
C ALA A 83 -51.93 29.81 0.15
N SER A 84 -51.80 30.22 -1.11
CA SER A 84 -50.86 29.62 -2.06
C SER A 84 -49.42 29.97 -1.72
N GLU A 85 -49.15 31.23 -1.35
CA GLU A 85 -47.83 31.70 -0.92
C GLU A 85 -47.38 31.00 0.37
N LEU A 86 -48.27 30.96 1.38
CA LEU A 86 -48.01 30.26 2.64
C LEU A 86 -47.79 28.76 2.45
N ARG A 87 -48.45 28.12 1.47
CA ARG A 87 -48.18 26.70 1.12
C ARG A 87 -46.82 26.53 0.46
N ALA A 88 -46.44 27.42 -0.45
CA ALA A 88 -45.13 27.40 -1.10
C ALA A 88 -44.01 27.61 -0.07
N GLU A 89 -44.18 28.56 0.84
CA GLU A 89 -43.22 28.85 1.90
C GLU A 89 -43.11 27.69 2.90
N ARG A 90 -44.24 27.10 3.31
CA ARG A 90 -44.23 25.87 4.11
C ARG A 90 -43.44 24.75 3.43
N GLN A 91 -43.61 24.55 2.12
CA GLN A 91 -42.89 23.52 1.39
C GLN A 91 -41.38 23.78 1.37
N ARG A 92 -40.95 25.03 1.15
CA ARG A 92 -39.54 25.43 1.22
C ARG A 92 -38.94 25.18 2.59
N LEU A 93 -39.64 25.59 3.65
CA LEU A 93 -39.20 25.39 5.03
C LEU A 93 -39.15 23.91 5.42
N LEU A 94 -40.06 23.07 4.92
CA LEU A 94 -40.01 21.62 5.14
C LEU A 94 -38.78 20.99 4.49
N VAL A 95 -38.43 21.40 3.28
CA VAL A 95 -37.20 20.95 2.59
C VAL A 95 -35.96 21.44 3.35
N ALA A 96 -35.94 22.69 3.80
CA ALA A 96 -34.84 23.24 4.60
C ALA A 96 -34.67 22.50 5.94
N ARG A 97 -35.79 22.20 6.63
CA ARG A 97 -35.80 21.42 7.87
C ARG A 97 -35.25 20.03 7.64
N GLU A 98 -35.71 19.34 6.59
CA GLU A 98 -35.26 18.00 6.24
C GLU A 98 -33.77 18.01 5.88
N SER A 99 -33.30 19.00 5.11
CA SER A 99 -31.87 19.17 4.82
C SER A 99 -31.05 19.35 6.10
N LYS A 100 -31.49 20.20 7.03
CA LYS A 100 -30.80 20.41 8.31
C LYS A 100 -30.86 19.18 9.21
N GLN A 101 -31.97 18.45 9.22
CA GLN A 101 -32.09 17.18 9.91
C GLN A 101 -31.16 16.13 9.29
N GLN A 102 -30.99 16.11 7.97
CA GLN A 102 -30.02 15.27 7.29
C GLN A 102 -28.58 15.68 7.59
N GLU A 103 -28.26 16.97 7.72
CA GLU A 103 -26.94 17.45 8.14
C GLU A 103 -26.63 17.05 9.59
N ILE A 104 -27.61 17.17 10.50
CA ILE A 104 -27.50 16.71 11.89
C ILE A 104 -27.35 15.18 11.93
N ALA A 105 -28.19 14.45 11.18
CA ALA A 105 -28.11 13.00 11.07
C ALA A 105 -26.79 12.57 10.44
N ALA A 106 -26.24 13.31 9.47
CA ALA A 106 -24.92 13.06 8.91
C ALA A 106 -23.81 13.39 9.92
N CYS A 107 -23.95 14.42 10.74
CA CYS A 107 -23.06 14.72 11.87
C CYS A 107 -23.11 13.59 12.94
N ASP A 108 -24.30 13.05 13.19
CA ASP A 108 -24.54 11.93 14.10
C ASP A 108 -24.26 10.54 13.47
N ALA A 109 -24.21 10.41 12.14
CA ALA A 109 -23.90 9.18 11.39
C ALA A 109 -22.41 9.09 11.02
N THR A 110 -21.74 10.24 10.82
CA THR A 110 -20.26 10.37 10.84
C THR A 110 -19.71 10.24 12.26
N VAL A 111 -20.49 9.64 13.17
CA VAL A 111 -20.05 9.00 14.40
C VAL A 111 -19.19 7.79 14.03
N LEU A 112 -17.94 8.15 13.81
CA LEU A 112 -16.77 7.42 14.20
C LEU A 112 -16.96 6.83 15.60
N ASN A 113 -17.53 5.62 15.68
CA ASN A 113 -17.34 4.78 16.84
C ASN A 113 -15.83 4.71 17.03
N GLU A 114 -15.33 4.94 18.25
CA GLU A 114 -13.88 4.87 18.50
C GLU A 114 -13.29 3.57 17.96
N ARG A 115 -14.09 2.50 18.03
CA ARG A 115 -13.83 1.20 17.40
C ARG A 115 -13.75 1.26 15.87
N ARG A 116 -14.62 2.00 15.20
CA ARG A 116 -14.62 2.20 13.74
C ARG A 116 -13.38 2.98 13.29
N ILE A 117 -12.99 4.08 13.96
CA ILE A 117 -11.74 4.79 13.61
C ILE A 117 -10.54 3.85 13.76
N LYS A 118 -10.43 3.20 14.93
CA LYS A 118 -9.36 2.26 15.23
C LYS A 118 -9.29 1.17 14.15
N GLN A 119 -10.42 0.54 13.86
CA GLN A 119 -10.51 -0.52 12.87
C GLN A 119 -10.20 -0.03 11.44
N SER A 120 -10.68 1.14 11.03
CA SER A 120 -10.38 1.71 9.72
C SER A 120 -8.90 2.10 9.60
N MET A 121 -8.28 2.62 10.65
CA MET A 121 -6.86 2.96 10.67
C MET A 121 -5.97 1.71 10.65
N GLU A 122 -6.32 0.70 11.42
CA GLU A 122 -5.66 -0.61 11.38
C GLU A 122 -5.77 -1.26 9.99
N GLN A 123 -6.97 -1.22 9.40
CA GLN A 123 -7.20 -1.75 8.05
C GLN A 123 -6.43 -0.97 7.00
N PHE A 124 -6.40 0.35 7.09
CA PHE A 124 -5.62 1.20 6.21
C PHE A 124 -4.12 0.88 6.29
N GLY A 125 -3.56 0.79 7.51
CA GLY A 125 -2.16 0.41 7.72
C GLY A 125 -1.81 -1.02 7.30
N ALA A 126 -2.81 -1.91 7.22
CA ALA A 126 -2.64 -3.27 6.71
C ALA A 126 -2.76 -3.37 5.18
N LEU A 127 -3.64 -2.56 4.56
CA LEU A 127 -3.95 -2.61 3.14
C LEU A 127 -2.99 -1.77 2.29
N LEU A 128 -2.62 -0.57 2.75
CA LEU A 128 -1.82 0.37 1.97
C LEU A 128 -0.50 -0.24 1.46
N PRO A 129 0.29 -1.00 2.27
CA PRO A 129 1.52 -1.62 1.78
C PRO A 129 1.31 -2.75 0.75
N ARG A 130 0.11 -3.33 0.68
CA ARG A 130 -0.22 -4.47 -0.20
C ARG A 130 -0.71 -4.02 -1.58
N MET A 131 -1.08 -2.75 -1.72
CA MET A 131 -1.61 -2.16 -2.95
C MET A 131 -0.49 -1.79 -3.92
N SER A 132 -0.80 -1.79 -5.21
CA SER A 132 0.11 -1.27 -6.24
C SER A 132 0.30 0.25 -6.07
N PRO A 133 1.38 0.85 -6.60
CA PRO A 133 1.60 2.30 -6.48
C PRO A 133 0.46 3.17 -7.03
N GLY A 134 -0.23 2.71 -8.08
CA GLY A 134 -1.40 3.39 -8.63
C GLY A 134 -2.58 3.40 -7.66
N GLU A 135 -2.90 2.24 -7.09
CA GLU A 135 -3.98 2.09 -6.10
C GLU A 135 -3.66 2.83 -4.79
N GLN A 136 -2.39 2.81 -4.34
CA GLN A 136 -1.95 3.58 -3.18
C GLN A 136 -2.21 5.07 -3.39
N LYS A 137 -1.86 5.60 -4.56
CA LYS A 137 -2.07 7.01 -4.91
C LYS A 137 -3.56 7.37 -4.92
N GLU A 138 -4.40 6.55 -5.55
CA GLU A 138 -5.85 6.77 -5.58
C GLU A 138 -6.44 6.76 -4.16
N LEU A 139 -6.07 5.76 -3.35
CA LEU A 139 -6.55 5.67 -1.98
C LEU A 139 -6.11 6.88 -1.16
N VAL A 140 -4.83 7.24 -1.23
CA VAL A 140 -4.26 8.40 -0.53
C VAL A 140 -4.93 9.70 -0.96
N GLN A 141 -5.24 9.88 -2.24
CA GLN A 141 -5.94 11.07 -2.75
C GLN A 141 -7.38 11.20 -2.23
N LEU A 142 -8.04 10.11 -1.83
CA LEU A 142 -9.42 10.17 -1.33
C LEU A 142 -9.52 10.87 0.03
N PHE A 143 -8.51 10.73 0.89
CA PHE A 143 -8.56 11.23 2.26
C PHE A 143 -7.47 12.25 2.59
N ILE A 144 -6.42 12.43 1.78
CA ILE A 144 -5.48 13.55 1.98
C ILE A 144 -6.02 14.81 1.31
N GLU A 145 -6.26 15.83 2.11
CA GLU A 145 -6.66 17.16 1.65
C GLU A 145 -5.45 17.96 1.16
N ARG A 146 -4.37 17.95 1.94
CA ARG A 146 -3.17 18.76 1.67
C ARG A 146 -1.93 18.14 2.31
N VAL A 147 -0.81 18.23 1.61
CA VAL A 147 0.53 17.91 2.13
C VAL A 147 1.38 19.18 2.02
N GLU A 148 1.77 19.74 3.15
CA GLU A 148 2.78 20.80 3.18
C GLU A 148 4.14 20.21 3.51
N VAL A 149 5.15 20.62 2.75
CA VAL A 149 6.54 20.21 2.97
C VAL A 149 7.34 21.47 3.24
N ARG A 150 8.01 21.52 4.39
CA ARG A 150 8.90 22.62 4.77
C ARG A 150 10.28 22.06 5.11
N PRO A 151 11.38 22.77 4.82
CA PRO A 151 12.66 22.42 5.41
C PRO A 151 12.56 22.60 6.92
N ALA A 152 13.02 21.60 7.69
CA ALA A 152 13.02 21.75 9.15
C ALA A 152 14.07 22.81 9.54
N ALA A 153 13.65 23.84 10.28
CA ALA A 153 14.57 24.86 10.77
C ALA A 153 15.43 24.28 11.91
N GLY A 154 16.76 24.24 11.71
CA GLY A 154 17.72 23.76 12.71
C GLY A 154 19.12 23.59 12.10
N GLN A 155 20.16 23.99 12.83
CA GLN A 155 21.57 23.87 12.45
C GLN A 155 22.08 22.43 12.58
N ASP A 156 21.53 21.49 11.80
CA ASP A 156 22.16 20.17 11.64
C ASP A 156 22.92 20.14 10.32
N ALA A 157 24.15 20.65 10.35
CA ALA A 157 25.06 20.64 9.20
C ALA A 157 25.24 19.20 8.69
N GLY A 158 24.56 18.87 7.59
CA GLY A 158 24.65 17.56 6.92
C GLY A 158 23.38 16.71 6.95
N ARG A 159 22.37 17.03 7.79
CA ARG A 159 21.11 16.27 7.82
C ARG A 159 20.04 16.89 6.91
N ARG A 160 19.39 16.06 6.09
CA ARG A 160 18.27 16.49 5.22
C ARG A 160 16.94 16.32 5.93
N LEU A 161 16.68 17.19 6.91
CA LEU A 161 15.45 17.16 7.70
C LEU A 161 14.32 17.96 7.02
N LEU A 162 13.17 17.32 6.85
CA LEU A 162 11.93 17.94 6.35
C LEU A 162 10.83 17.87 7.41
N GLU A 163 10.05 18.93 7.50
CA GLU A 163 8.79 18.98 8.25
C GLU A 163 7.63 18.72 7.27
N LEU A 164 6.86 17.67 7.53
CA LEU A 164 5.67 17.30 6.77
C LEU A 164 4.44 17.66 7.59
N ARG A 165 3.48 18.38 6.99
CA ARG A 165 2.16 18.60 7.58
C ARG A 165 1.09 18.04 6.65
N LEU A 166 0.37 17.04 7.13
CA LEU A 166 -0.67 16.37 6.38
C LEU A 166 -2.04 16.72 6.98
N ARG A 167 -2.94 17.20 6.13
CA ARG A 167 -4.34 17.45 6.48
C ARG A 167 -5.18 16.30 5.93
N LEU A 168 -5.86 15.56 6.79
CA LEU A 168 -6.59 14.33 6.46
C LEU A 168 -8.10 14.46 6.70
N HIS A 169 -8.92 14.02 5.77
CA HIS A 169 -10.37 13.87 5.93
C HIS A 169 -10.72 12.51 6.56
N LEU A 170 -10.77 12.47 7.89
CA LEU A 170 -11.06 11.24 8.63
C LEU A 170 -12.42 10.59 8.28
N PRO A 171 -13.52 11.34 8.01
CA PRO A 171 -14.77 10.73 7.58
C PRO A 171 -14.64 9.98 6.26
N ARG A 172 -13.93 10.54 5.27
CA ARG A 172 -13.72 9.90 3.96
C ARG A 172 -12.87 8.64 4.05
N LEU A 173 -11.90 8.62 4.97
CA LEU A 173 -11.11 7.44 5.26
C LEU A 173 -11.97 6.31 5.81
N VAL A 174 -12.86 6.59 6.76
CA VAL A 174 -13.75 5.56 7.33
C VAL A 174 -14.77 5.08 6.32
N GLU A 175 -15.41 5.99 5.57
CA GLU A 175 -16.30 5.63 4.46
C GLU A 175 -15.58 4.77 3.42
N GLY A 176 -14.38 5.17 3.01
CA GLY A 176 -13.57 4.43 2.03
C GLY A 176 -13.09 3.06 2.55
N MET A 177 -12.84 2.92 3.86
CA MET A 177 -12.46 1.66 4.48
C MET A 177 -13.65 0.74 4.76
N GLU A 178 -14.85 1.27 4.93
CA GLU A 178 -16.08 0.49 5.19
C GLU A 178 -16.77 0.04 3.91
N ALA A 179 -16.71 0.87 2.86
CA ALA A 179 -17.21 0.53 1.53
C ALA A 179 -16.40 -0.57 0.83
N LYS A 180 -15.58 -1.36 1.55
CA LYS A 180 -14.57 -2.29 1.02
C LYS A 180 -14.99 -2.96 -0.28
N VAL A 181 -14.00 -3.04 -1.17
CA VAL A 181 -13.98 -3.64 -2.52
C VAL A 181 -14.02 -2.54 -3.56
N LEU A 182 -12.83 -2.24 -4.11
CA LEU A 182 -12.66 -1.63 -5.42
C LEU A 182 -13.39 -2.50 -6.45
N VAL A 183 -14.71 -2.36 -6.56
CA VAL A 183 -15.40 -2.67 -7.81
C VAL A 183 -15.16 -1.46 -8.68
N ALA A 184 -14.44 -1.73 -9.76
CA ALA A 184 -14.12 -0.79 -10.80
C ALA A 184 -15.34 0.04 -11.21
N ALA A 185 -15.08 1.30 -11.57
CA ALA A 185 -16.01 2.18 -12.26
C ALA A 185 -17.22 2.68 -11.45
N GLN A 186 -16.95 3.44 -10.39
CA GLN A 186 -17.73 4.63 -10.08
C GLN A 186 -16.94 5.49 -9.10
N ARG A 187 -16.48 6.67 -9.52
CA ARG A 187 -16.02 7.71 -8.59
C ARG A 187 -17.20 7.97 -7.65
N PRO A 188 -17.11 7.72 -6.34
CA PRO A 188 -18.12 8.24 -5.44
C PRO A 188 -18.05 9.75 -5.59
N ARG A 189 -19.16 10.37 -6.01
CA ARG A 189 -19.30 11.83 -5.97
C ARG A 189 -19.44 12.20 -4.50
N PHE A 190 -18.32 12.22 -3.78
CA PHE A 190 -18.27 12.80 -2.46
C PHE A 190 -18.59 14.28 -2.64
N GLY A 191 -19.74 14.72 -2.09
CA GLY A 191 -20.08 16.13 -2.02
C GLY A 191 -18.97 16.93 -1.33
N ALA A 192 -18.94 18.24 -1.55
CA ALA A 192 -18.10 19.14 -0.80
C ALA A 192 -18.50 19.06 0.69
N LEU A 193 -17.76 18.26 1.47
CA LEU A 193 -17.87 18.29 2.92
C LEU A 193 -17.23 19.59 3.40
N PRO A 194 -17.79 20.26 4.41
CA PRO A 194 -17.18 21.46 4.98
C PRO A 194 -15.75 21.15 5.44
N GLU A 195 -14.82 22.07 5.15
CA GLU A 195 -13.38 21.99 5.46
C GLU A 195 -13.05 21.65 6.93
N GLN A 196 -14.03 21.73 7.82
CA GLN A 196 -13.86 21.67 9.28
C GLN A 196 -13.55 20.26 9.83
N ARG A 197 -13.65 19.19 9.02
CA ARG A 197 -13.49 17.80 9.49
C ARG A 197 -12.11 17.19 9.20
N SER A 198 -11.05 17.98 9.36
CA SER A 198 -9.69 17.55 9.05
C SER A 198 -8.84 17.24 10.28
N LEU A 199 -8.07 16.15 10.22
CA LEU A 199 -7.02 15.81 11.17
C LEU A 199 -5.69 16.35 10.63
N ASN A 200 -4.98 17.14 11.44
CA ASN A 200 -3.65 17.63 11.10
C ASN A 200 -2.59 16.74 11.74
N LEU A 201 -1.73 16.16 10.92
CA LEU A 201 -0.57 15.38 11.33
C LEU A 201 0.69 16.16 10.99
N ALA A 202 1.59 16.34 11.95
CA ALA A 202 2.91 16.92 11.72
C ALA A 202 3.99 15.85 11.94
N ALA A 203 4.96 15.79 11.04
CA ALA A 203 6.08 14.86 11.10
C ALA A 203 7.39 15.59 10.85
N ARG A 204 8.46 15.15 11.51
CA ARG A 204 9.83 15.50 11.13
C ARG A 204 10.49 14.26 10.58
N VAL A 205 11.04 14.35 9.38
CA VAL A 205 11.58 13.21 8.63
C VAL A 205 13.00 13.52 8.16
N ASP A 206 13.94 12.64 8.47
CA ASP A 206 15.32 12.68 8.03
C ASP A 206 15.51 11.85 6.76
N PHE A 207 15.87 12.55 5.68
CA PHE A 207 16.15 11.98 4.36
C PHE A 207 17.65 11.82 4.08
N THR A 208 18.53 11.94 5.08
CA THR A 208 19.99 11.84 4.91
C THR A 208 20.39 10.52 4.23
N ASP A 209 19.80 9.41 4.67
CA ASP A 209 20.05 8.07 4.12
C ASP A 209 19.07 7.65 3.01
N ALA A 210 18.27 8.58 2.48
CA ALA A 210 17.26 8.24 1.47
C ALA A 210 17.89 7.63 0.20
N ALA A 211 19.14 8.02 -0.12
CA ALA A 211 19.91 7.42 -1.21
C ALA A 211 20.33 5.96 -0.97
N ARG A 212 20.42 5.55 0.31
CA ARG A 212 20.64 4.15 0.74
C ARG A 212 19.34 3.37 0.89
N GLY A 213 18.21 4.01 0.60
CA GLY A 213 16.88 3.42 0.75
C GLY A 213 16.37 3.44 2.19
N GLU A 214 16.90 4.29 3.07
CA GLU A 214 16.44 4.42 4.46
C GLU A 214 16.01 5.87 4.74
N VAL A 215 14.90 6.03 5.44
CA VAL A 215 14.35 7.33 5.88
C VAL A 215 13.95 7.21 7.33
N ALA A 216 14.34 8.16 8.18
CA ALA A 216 13.99 8.13 9.59
C ALA A 216 12.89 9.15 9.89
N ILE A 217 11.76 8.69 10.42
CA ILE A 217 10.79 9.56 11.08
C ILE A 217 11.39 9.89 12.45
N VAL A 218 11.58 11.17 12.75
CA VAL A 218 12.20 11.68 13.98
C VAL A 218 11.13 12.19 14.96
N ALA A 219 10.03 12.71 14.43
CA ALA A 219 8.87 13.13 15.22
C ALA A 219 7.59 12.81 14.44
N PRO A 220 6.47 12.47 15.11
CA PRO A 220 6.29 12.47 16.57
C PRO A 220 6.86 11.23 17.29
N PHE A 221 7.42 10.28 16.54
CA PHE A 221 8.10 9.09 17.06
C PHE A 221 9.36 8.83 16.24
N GLU A 222 10.31 8.10 16.83
CA GLU A 222 11.53 7.68 16.16
C GLU A 222 11.31 6.32 15.47
N GLN A 223 11.34 6.30 14.13
CA GLN A 223 11.18 5.08 13.35
C GLN A 223 11.98 5.14 12.06
N VAL A 224 12.85 4.15 11.84
CA VAL A 224 13.56 3.99 10.56
C VAL A 224 12.70 3.18 9.60
N VAL A 225 12.46 3.74 8.43
CA VAL A 225 11.71 3.17 7.33
C VAL A 225 12.66 2.80 6.21
N ARG A 226 12.62 1.55 5.78
CA ARG A 226 13.29 1.12 4.54
C ARG A 226 12.37 1.38 3.35
N LEU A 227 12.77 2.32 2.50
CA LEU A 227 12.08 2.67 1.25
C LEU A 227 12.16 1.55 0.21
N GLU A 228 13.04 0.58 0.40
CA GLU A 228 13.19 -0.56 -0.50
C GLU A 228 12.81 -1.88 0.21
N SER A 229 11.69 -2.47 -0.22
CA SER A 229 11.63 -3.89 -0.56
C SER A 229 12.28 -4.09 -1.94
N ARG A 230 13.54 -3.68 -2.10
CA ARG A 230 14.42 -4.61 -2.78
C ARG A 230 14.36 -5.81 -1.87
N VAL A 231 13.86 -6.91 -2.41
CA VAL A 231 14.37 -8.21 -2.03
C VAL A 231 15.89 -8.06 -2.19
N ARG A 232 16.57 -7.57 -1.15
CA ARG A 232 17.83 -8.13 -0.76
C ARG A 232 17.41 -9.57 -0.54
N GLN A 233 17.55 -10.36 -1.59
CA GLN A 233 18.23 -11.60 -1.39
C GLN A 233 19.51 -11.13 -0.70
N VAL A 234 19.49 -11.13 0.65
CA VAL A 234 20.63 -11.70 1.35
C VAL A 234 20.91 -12.90 0.48
N PRO A 235 22.02 -12.94 -0.29
CA PRO A 235 22.33 -14.13 -1.04
C PRO A 235 22.18 -15.23 0.01
N ALA A 236 21.18 -16.09 -0.14
CA ALA A 236 21.07 -17.27 0.70
C ALA A 236 22.49 -17.81 0.70
N PRO A 237 23.11 -18.00 1.88
CA PRO A 237 24.55 -18.17 2.04
C PRO A 237 25.05 -18.97 0.87
N VAL A 238 25.79 -18.31 -0.06
CA VAL A 238 25.94 -18.78 -1.46
C VAL A 238 26.07 -20.29 -1.41
N PRO A 239 25.05 -21.06 -1.85
CA PRO A 239 25.08 -22.49 -1.65
C PRO A 239 26.40 -22.95 -2.23
N ALA A 240 27.23 -23.58 -1.40
CA ALA A 240 28.61 -23.89 -1.72
C ALA A 240 28.67 -24.34 -3.17
N ALA A 241 29.37 -23.58 -4.02
CA ALA A 241 29.19 -23.68 -5.47
C ALA A 241 29.36 -25.14 -5.88
N GLU A 242 28.26 -25.83 -6.17
CA GLU A 242 28.30 -27.26 -6.44
C GLU A 242 28.64 -27.45 -7.91
N HIS A 243 29.71 -28.19 -8.17
CA HIS A 243 30.11 -28.45 -9.54
C HIS A 243 29.02 -29.25 -10.29
N PRO A 244 28.69 -28.91 -11.56
CA PRO A 244 27.66 -29.61 -12.35
C PRO A 244 27.85 -31.12 -12.49
N ILE A 245 29.04 -31.66 -12.18
CA ILE A 245 29.32 -33.11 -12.19
C ILE A 245 28.47 -33.87 -11.16
N LYS A 246 28.21 -33.30 -9.97
CA LYS A 246 27.39 -33.98 -8.95
C LYS A 246 25.97 -34.21 -9.47
N ARG A 247 25.43 -33.18 -10.11
CA ARG A 247 24.12 -33.22 -10.78
C ARG A 247 24.11 -34.22 -11.94
N ALA A 248 25.20 -34.27 -12.72
CA ALA A 248 25.35 -35.24 -13.81
C ALA A 248 25.31 -36.69 -13.32
N LEU A 249 26.00 -36.99 -12.21
CA LEU A 249 26.03 -38.32 -11.60
C LEU A 249 24.64 -38.70 -11.03
N GLN A 250 23.99 -37.79 -10.31
CA GLN A 250 22.62 -37.99 -9.81
C GLN A 250 21.62 -38.25 -10.93
N TRP A 251 21.70 -37.49 -12.03
CA TRP A 251 20.83 -37.67 -13.18
C TRP A 251 21.08 -39.00 -13.90
N GLN A 252 22.34 -39.42 -14.03
CA GLN A 252 22.67 -40.72 -14.58
C GLN A 252 22.14 -41.86 -13.70
N GLU A 253 22.24 -41.72 -12.38
CA GLU A 253 21.70 -42.68 -11.43
C GLU A 253 20.18 -42.78 -11.50
N MET A 254 19.46 -41.65 -11.58
CA MET A 254 18.01 -41.62 -11.76
C MET A 254 17.55 -42.32 -13.05
N LEU A 255 18.31 -42.15 -14.14
CA LEU A 255 18.04 -42.84 -15.40
C LEU A 255 18.36 -44.34 -15.32
N THR A 256 19.44 -44.71 -14.62
CA THR A 256 19.87 -46.11 -14.47
C THR A 256 18.94 -46.89 -13.54
N ARG A 257 18.44 -46.25 -12.47
CA ARG A 257 17.48 -46.83 -11.51
C ARG A 257 16.02 -46.80 -12.00
N GLY A 258 15.76 -46.27 -13.19
CA GLY A 258 14.41 -46.19 -13.76
C GLY A 258 13.46 -45.20 -13.07
N VAL A 259 13.96 -44.34 -12.18
CA VAL A 259 13.17 -43.28 -11.49
C VAL A 259 12.61 -42.27 -12.50
N VAL A 260 13.31 -42.10 -13.61
CA VAL A 260 12.88 -41.24 -14.72
C VAL A 260 13.00 -42.03 -16.03
N VAL A 261 11.90 -42.07 -16.79
CA VAL A 261 11.75 -42.92 -17.99
C VAL A 261 12.74 -42.56 -19.10
N ASN A 262 13.01 -41.27 -19.32
CA ASN A 262 13.92 -40.83 -20.37
C ASN A 262 14.47 -39.42 -20.08
N ARG A 263 15.46 -38.98 -20.88
CA ARG A 263 16.10 -37.66 -20.75
C ARG A 263 15.13 -36.48 -20.91
N ALA A 264 14.04 -36.64 -21.65
CA ALA A 264 13.02 -35.60 -21.82
C ALA A 264 12.16 -35.42 -20.56
N ALA A 265 11.76 -36.53 -19.92
CA ALA A 265 11.10 -36.51 -18.62
C ALA A 265 12.00 -35.90 -17.53
N LEU A 266 13.31 -36.16 -17.60
CA LEU A 266 14.29 -35.55 -16.70
C LEU A 266 14.38 -34.03 -16.90
N ALA A 267 14.38 -33.57 -18.15
CA ALA A 267 14.40 -32.14 -18.48
C ALA A 267 13.16 -31.41 -17.91
N LYS A 268 11.96 -32.01 -18.10
CA LYS A 268 10.70 -31.50 -17.55
C LYS A 268 10.72 -31.48 -16.02
N ARG A 269 11.20 -32.54 -15.37
CA ARG A 269 11.29 -32.65 -13.91
C ARG A 269 12.28 -31.64 -13.29
N ALA A 270 13.39 -31.38 -13.97
CA ALA A 270 14.42 -30.46 -13.50
C ALA A 270 14.22 -29.01 -13.96
N GLY A 271 13.17 -28.71 -14.74
CA GLY A 271 12.90 -27.36 -15.25
C GLY A 271 13.98 -26.81 -16.19
N VAL A 272 14.70 -27.67 -16.89
CA VAL A 272 15.81 -27.29 -17.79
C VAL A 272 15.55 -27.76 -19.21
N THR A 273 16.26 -27.19 -20.19
CA THR A 273 16.14 -27.61 -21.58
C THR A 273 16.72 -29.02 -21.79
N PRO A 274 16.18 -29.82 -22.74
CA PRO A 274 16.75 -31.14 -23.07
C PRO A 274 18.22 -31.09 -23.50
N ALA A 275 18.64 -30.00 -24.14
CA ALA A 275 20.03 -29.74 -24.50
C ALA A 275 20.93 -29.57 -23.26
N ALA A 276 20.45 -28.89 -22.22
CA ALA A 276 21.18 -28.73 -20.94
C ALA A 276 21.34 -30.08 -20.20
N VAL A 277 20.32 -30.94 -20.24
CA VAL A 277 20.41 -32.31 -19.70
C VAL A 277 21.49 -33.10 -20.42
N THR A 278 21.47 -33.09 -21.76
CA THR A 278 22.45 -33.81 -22.58
C THR A 278 23.87 -33.30 -22.33
N HIS A 279 24.05 -31.98 -22.24
CA HIS A 279 25.36 -31.37 -21.98
C HIS A 279 25.90 -31.73 -20.58
N THR A 280 25.02 -31.79 -19.59
CA THR A 280 25.42 -32.13 -18.21
C THR A 280 25.77 -33.61 -18.09
N LEU A 281 24.98 -34.51 -18.70
CA LEU A 281 25.24 -35.96 -18.69
C LEU A 281 26.53 -36.34 -19.43
N LYS A 282 26.97 -35.56 -20.43
CA LYS A 282 28.28 -35.78 -21.08
C LYS A 282 29.44 -35.77 -20.09
N LEU A 283 29.35 -35.02 -19.00
CA LEU A 283 30.42 -34.97 -17.98
C LEU A 283 30.63 -36.31 -17.26
N VAL A 284 29.65 -37.22 -17.28
CA VAL A 284 29.78 -38.57 -16.69
C VAL A 284 30.81 -39.42 -17.43
N GLN A 285 31.08 -39.12 -18.71
CA GLN A 285 32.07 -39.82 -19.54
C GLN A 285 33.52 -39.46 -19.20
N LEU A 286 33.75 -38.50 -18.30
CA LEU A 286 35.08 -38.25 -17.74
C LEU A 286 35.52 -39.45 -16.91
N ILE A 287 36.83 -39.73 -16.91
CA ILE A 287 37.40 -40.79 -16.09
C ILE A 287 37.13 -40.58 -14.59
N PRO A 288 37.06 -41.64 -13.78
CA PRO A 288 36.68 -41.57 -12.36
C PRO A 288 37.47 -40.53 -11.56
N GLU A 289 38.81 -40.55 -11.68
CA GLU A 289 39.72 -39.62 -10.98
C GLU A 289 39.37 -38.14 -11.21
N ILE A 290 38.98 -37.77 -12.44
CA ILE A 290 38.59 -36.39 -12.77
C ILE A 290 37.24 -36.05 -12.15
N ARG A 291 36.28 -36.99 -12.18
CA ARG A 291 34.94 -36.78 -11.63
C ARG A 291 34.99 -36.56 -10.12
N ASP A 292 35.79 -37.35 -9.42
CA ASP A 292 35.95 -37.27 -7.96
C ASP A 292 36.58 -35.94 -7.56
N TYR A 293 37.63 -35.51 -8.26
CA TYR A 293 38.23 -34.20 -8.06
C TYR A 293 37.23 -33.07 -8.29
N LEU A 294 36.49 -33.09 -9.41
CA LEU A 294 35.50 -32.07 -9.72
C LEU A 294 34.33 -32.05 -8.72
N ALA A 295 33.93 -33.21 -8.18
CA ALA A 295 32.90 -33.32 -7.16
C ALA A 295 33.35 -32.78 -5.79
N SER A 296 34.66 -32.81 -5.52
CA SER A 296 35.27 -32.29 -4.30
C SER A 296 35.41 -30.75 -4.28
N LEU A 297 35.23 -30.07 -5.41
CA LEU A 297 35.35 -28.62 -5.52
C LEU A 297 34.22 -27.91 -4.75
N LYS A 298 34.60 -27.02 -3.82
CA LYS A 298 33.66 -26.25 -2.98
C LYS A 298 33.67 -24.75 -3.25
N THR A 299 34.68 -24.24 -3.96
CA THR A 299 34.84 -22.80 -4.21
C THR A 299 34.30 -22.39 -5.57
N ALA A 300 33.61 -21.24 -5.63
CA ALA A 300 33.04 -20.71 -6.87
C ALA A 300 34.12 -20.47 -7.95
N ASN A 301 35.32 -20.06 -7.56
CA ASN A 301 36.44 -19.85 -8.49
C ASN A 301 36.90 -21.19 -9.10
N ALA A 302 37.01 -22.27 -8.32
CA ALA A 302 37.32 -23.58 -8.86
C ALA A 302 36.23 -24.08 -9.82
N VAL A 303 34.95 -23.96 -9.44
CA VAL A 303 33.83 -24.38 -10.30
C VAL A 303 33.78 -23.60 -11.61
N TRP A 304 34.06 -22.30 -11.58
CA TRP A 304 34.14 -21.49 -12.79
C TRP A 304 35.33 -21.90 -13.67
N HIS A 305 36.50 -22.12 -13.05
CA HIS A 305 37.71 -22.51 -13.76
C HIS A 305 37.54 -23.86 -14.48
N PHE A 306 36.86 -24.80 -13.82
CA PHE A 306 36.53 -26.13 -14.35
C PHE A 306 35.11 -26.21 -14.93
N SER A 307 34.58 -25.12 -15.50
CA SER A 307 33.21 -25.11 -16.04
C SER A 307 32.94 -26.19 -17.09
N ALA A 308 31.67 -26.63 -17.18
CA ALA A 308 31.22 -27.66 -18.11
C ALA A 308 31.60 -27.38 -19.58
N ARG A 309 31.64 -26.09 -19.99
CA ARG A 309 32.06 -25.68 -21.35
C ARG A 309 33.53 -26.00 -21.62
N ARG A 310 34.39 -25.90 -20.61
CA ARG A 310 35.83 -26.22 -20.71
C ARG A 310 36.06 -27.72 -20.66
N LEU A 311 35.32 -28.42 -19.80
CA LEU A 311 35.39 -29.88 -19.66
C LEU A 311 34.85 -30.64 -20.87
N LYS A 312 33.93 -30.05 -21.65
CA LYS A 312 33.41 -30.64 -22.89
C LYS A 312 34.53 -31.07 -23.86
N LYS A 313 35.62 -30.30 -23.95
CA LYS A 313 36.79 -30.63 -24.81
C LYS A 313 37.59 -31.83 -24.32
N LEU A 314 37.47 -32.19 -23.04
CA LEU A 314 38.10 -33.39 -22.47
C LEU A 314 37.21 -34.62 -22.66
N VAL A 315 35.89 -34.46 -22.55
CA VAL A 315 34.94 -35.58 -22.68
C VAL A 315 35.11 -36.34 -24.00
N ASP A 316 35.35 -35.63 -25.10
CA ASP A 316 35.47 -36.24 -26.43
C ASP A 316 36.86 -36.90 -26.68
N ARG A 317 37.73 -37.01 -25.66
CA ARG A 317 39.12 -37.53 -25.77
C ARG A 317 39.29 -38.91 -25.12
N PRO A 318 40.27 -39.73 -25.54
CA PRO A 318 40.62 -40.97 -24.87
C PRO A 318 41.09 -40.77 -23.41
N PRO A 319 40.93 -41.77 -22.52
CA PRO A 319 41.26 -41.67 -21.08
C PRO A 319 42.67 -41.16 -20.76
N THR A 320 43.70 -41.59 -21.51
CA THR A 320 45.09 -41.16 -21.33
C THR A 320 45.29 -39.68 -21.62
N GLN A 321 44.65 -39.18 -22.68
CA GLN A 321 44.68 -37.76 -23.05
C GLN A 321 43.85 -36.91 -22.08
N GLN A 322 42.74 -37.45 -21.55
CA GLN A 322 41.97 -36.77 -20.51
C GLN A 322 42.83 -36.49 -19.27
N ARG A 323 43.58 -37.49 -18.78
CA ARG A 323 44.50 -37.32 -17.64
C ARG A 323 45.53 -36.22 -17.89
N ALA A 324 46.24 -36.30 -19.01
CA ALA A 324 47.30 -35.35 -19.35
C ALA A 324 46.77 -33.91 -19.46
N MET A 325 45.67 -33.70 -20.18
CA MET A 325 45.08 -32.37 -20.34
C MET A 325 44.49 -31.82 -19.03
N PHE A 326 43.90 -32.67 -18.20
CA PHE A 326 43.37 -32.25 -16.91
C PHE A 326 44.48 -31.88 -15.92
N ALA A 327 45.61 -32.59 -15.95
CA ALA A 327 46.80 -32.23 -15.16
C ALA A 327 47.30 -30.83 -15.51
N VAL A 328 47.38 -30.49 -16.81
CA VAL A 328 47.75 -29.12 -17.25
C VAL A 328 46.73 -28.09 -16.80
N MET A 329 45.42 -28.39 -16.85
CA MET A 329 44.39 -27.50 -16.32
C MET A 329 44.54 -27.26 -14.81
N ARG A 330 44.86 -28.30 -14.04
CA ARG A 330 45.12 -28.19 -12.60
C ARG A 330 46.35 -27.34 -12.30
N GLN A 331 47.45 -27.54 -13.02
CA GLN A 331 48.67 -26.73 -12.86
C GLN A 331 48.40 -25.24 -13.16
N ARG A 332 47.66 -24.93 -14.22
CA ARG A 332 47.25 -23.56 -14.55
C ARG A 332 46.33 -22.94 -13.49
N TYR A 333 45.46 -23.75 -12.89
CA TYR A 333 44.63 -23.30 -11.78
C TYR A 333 45.46 -23.00 -10.53
N ALA A 334 46.37 -23.91 -10.16
CA ALA A 334 47.28 -23.77 -9.02
C ALA A 334 48.17 -22.51 -9.13
N ALA A 335 48.79 -22.30 -10.30
CA ALA A 335 49.59 -21.10 -10.59
C ALA A 335 48.76 -19.80 -10.49
N ARG A 336 47.47 -19.84 -10.81
CA ARG A 336 46.58 -18.67 -10.77
C ARG A 336 46.06 -18.34 -9.37
N ILE A 337 46.02 -19.31 -8.46
CA ILE A 337 45.57 -19.13 -7.07
C ILE A 337 46.73 -18.97 -6.08
N GLY A 338 47.98 -18.94 -6.55
CA GLY A 338 49.17 -18.75 -5.71
C GLY A 338 49.52 -19.93 -4.82
N ILE A 339 48.99 -21.13 -5.12
CA ILE A 339 49.35 -22.36 -4.41
C ILE A 339 50.37 -23.07 -5.30
N GLY A 340 51.63 -22.70 -5.12
CA GLY A 340 52.79 -23.42 -5.62
C GLY A 340 53.14 -24.59 -4.72
#